data_AF-A0A6F9A5C2-F1
#
_entry.id   AF-A0A6F9A5C2-F1
#
_cell.length_a   1.000
_cell.length_b   1.000
_cell.length_c   1.000
_cell.angle_alpha   90.00
_cell.angle_beta   90.00
_cell.angle_gamma   90.00
#
_symmetry.space_group_name_H-M   'P 1'
#
loop_
_entity.id
_entity.type
_entity.pdbx_description
1 polymer ?
#
loop_
_entity_poly.entity_id
_entity_poly.type
_entity_poly.pdbx_seq_one_letter_code
_entity_poly.pdbx_strand_id
1 'polypeptide(L)'
;MTIAHCAEVTADNWNIRLKRQTQDNKWEEVMSVGEESTSCYCLLEAQCCHLLLESPGRYALVGEPLSQEAVKRLRLAVFGSADNTNPLGYSLRVYCVDNTPYAFQEVESAERLRGGRLLEEPKTLLFRGNSFSLQLSIQDIPQFLWSIKPFTTCQEFSFSQVWASNQRPLQCAFSLERYSPASSQLSCKISVRQCEKEVVPFFTQSNCTTTSQTGSRAFKIPLNLCYFAGQESPSAVILSLWEAQHQDTGDLDSLASALEEISKVHSSTHSTSSRTTTLTTTGTTTRTTATLGRSTEELDTEFT
;
A
#
# COMPACT_ATOMS: atom_id res chain seq x y z
N MET A 1 10.96 -4.08 5.60
CA MET A 1 11.13 -3.33 4.33
C MET A 1 9.79 -2.74 3.95
N THR A 2 9.73 -1.52 3.42
CA THR A 2 8.46 -0.89 2.99
C THR A 2 8.52 -0.63 1.48
N ILE A 3 7.48 -1.03 0.75
CA ILE A 3 7.36 -0.82 -0.70
C ILE A 3 6.12 0.03 -0.98
N ALA A 4 6.30 1.20 -1.58
CA ALA A 4 5.18 2.00 -2.07
C ALA A 4 4.53 1.35 -3.29
N HIS A 5 3.20 1.38 -3.37
CA HIS A 5 2.46 0.91 -4.53
C HIS A 5 1.41 1.93 -4.97
N CYS A 6 0.92 1.75 -6.20
CA CYS A 6 -0.10 2.58 -6.81
C CYS A 6 -1.48 1.89 -6.88
N ALA A 7 -1.61 0.62 -6.48
CA ALA A 7 -2.91 -0.04 -6.44
C ALA A 7 -3.86 0.60 -5.42
N GLU A 8 -5.14 0.68 -5.75
CA GLU A 8 -6.22 0.91 -4.80
C GLU A 8 -6.70 -0.46 -4.30
N VAL A 9 -6.38 -0.75 -3.05
CA VAL A 9 -6.55 -2.08 -2.47
C VAL A 9 -7.99 -2.24 -2.00
N THR A 10 -8.80 -2.89 -2.82
CA THR A 10 -10.11 -3.45 -2.45
C THR A 10 -10.01 -4.97 -2.55
N ALA A 11 -10.62 -5.69 -1.59
CA ALA A 11 -10.36 -7.12 -1.37
C ALA A 11 -10.60 -8.01 -2.60
N ASP A 12 -11.47 -7.60 -3.53
CA ASP A 12 -11.93 -8.46 -4.62
C ASP A 12 -11.35 -8.11 -6.00
N ASN A 13 -10.57 -7.02 -6.10
CA ASN A 13 -10.16 -6.49 -7.41
C ASN A 13 -8.71 -6.77 -7.78
N TRP A 14 -7.85 -7.11 -6.81
CA TRP A 14 -6.42 -7.28 -7.02
C TRP A 14 -5.92 -8.58 -6.41
N ASN A 15 -5.18 -9.36 -7.19
CA ASN A 15 -4.30 -10.39 -6.69
C ASN A 15 -2.89 -9.80 -6.57
N ILE A 16 -2.43 -9.56 -5.35
CA ILE A 16 -1.14 -8.94 -5.09
C ILE A 16 -0.16 -10.02 -4.64
N ARG A 17 0.98 -10.10 -5.32
CA ARG A 17 1.97 -11.16 -5.15
C ARG A 17 3.35 -10.58 -4.92
N LEU A 18 4.08 -11.17 -4.00
CA LEU A 18 5.49 -10.85 -3.76
C LEU A 18 6.36 -11.79 -4.58
N LYS A 19 7.22 -11.22 -5.43
CA LYS A 19 8.22 -11.97 -6.18
C LYS A 19 9.62 -11.65 -5.69
N ARG A 20 10.50 -12.65 -5.68
CA ARG A 20 11.93 -12.51 -5.39
C ARG A 20 12.74 -12.83 -6.63
N GLN A 21 13.82 -12.08 -6.85
CA GLN A 21 14.78 -12.40 -7.90
C GLN A 21 15.83 -13.38 -7.35
N THR A 22 15.99 -14.52 -8.00
CA THR A 22 17.01 -15.53 -7.68
C THR A 22 18.39 -15.14 -8.23
N GLN A 23 19.44 -15.87 -7.84
CA GLN A 23 20.80 -15.64 -8.33
C GLN A 23 20.92 -15.78 -9.86
N ASP A 24 20.07 -16.60 -10.47
CA ASP A 24 19.99 -16.80 -11.92
C ASP A 24 19.20 -15.68 -12.64
N ASN A 25 18.93 -14.55 -11.97
CA ASN A 25 18.09 -13.45 -12.44
C ASN A 25 16.64 -13.84 -12.80
N LYS A 26 16.14 -14.99 -12.31
CA LYS A 26 14.74 -15.41 -12.51
C LYS A 26 13.87 -14.87 -11.38
N TRP A 27 12.63 -14.52 -11.71
CA TRP A 27 11.64 -14.11 -10.71
C TRP A 27 10.83 -15.33 -10.26
N GLU A 28 10.83 -15.59 -8.97
CA GLU A 28 10.02 -16.63 -8.32
C GLU A 28 8.97 -15.99 -7.42
N GLU A 29 7.84 -16.67 -7.26
CA GLU A 29 6.78 -16.25 -6.35
C GLU A 29 7.12 -16.69 -4.92
N VAL A 30 7.04 -15.76 -3.98
CA VAL A 30 7.33 -16.02 -2.56
C VAL A 30 6.03 -16.16 -1.77
N MET A 31 5.05 -15.29 -2.05
CA MET A 31 3.75 -15.29 -1.39
C MET A 31 2.71 -14.51 -2.20
N SER A 32 1.44 -14.83 -1.97
CA SER A 32 0.29 -13.99 -2.34
C SER A 32 -0.25 -13.30 -1.09
N VAL A 33 -0.60 -12.02 -1.20
CA VAL A 33 -1.14 -11.24 -0.08
C VAL A 33 -2.53 -11.77 0.25
N GLY A 34 -2.71 -12.24 1.49
CA GLY A 34 -3.94 -12.88 1.97
C GLY A 34 -3.81 -14.38 2.21
N GLU A 35 -2.72 -15.01 1.75
CA GLU A 35 -2.40 -16.40 2.06
C GLU A 35 -1.49 -16.50 3.29
N GLU A 36 -1.69 -17.55 4.10
CA GLU A 36 -0.80 -17.84 5.23
C GLU A 36 0.57 -18.34 4.73
N SER A 37 1.63 -17.68 5.18
CA SER A 37 3.02 -18.06 4.94
C SER A 37 3.81 -17.98 6.24
N THR A 38 4.75 -18.90 6.43
CA THR A 38 5.69 -18.91 7.57
C THR A 38 7.01 -18.21 7.25
N SER A 39 7.35 -18.02 5.97
CA SER A 39 8.65 -17.49 5.53
C SER A 39 8.69 -15.97 5.34
N CYS A 40 7.53 -15.33 5.27
CA CYS A 40 7.40 -13.89 5.12
C CYS A 40 6.00 -13.41 5.50
N TYR A 41 5.90 -12.12 5.79
CA TYR A 41 4.64 -11.44 6.10
C TYR A 41 4.54 -10.14 5.31
N CYS A 42 3.40 -9.91 4.65
CA CYS A 42 3.04 -8.63 4.03
C CYS A 42 1.83 -8.04 4.74
N LEU A 43 2.00 -6.83 5.23
CA LEU A 43 0.92 -5.96 5.64
C LEU A 43 0.67 -4.95 4.53
N LEU A 44 -0.40 -5.17 3.78
CA LEU A 44 -0.80 -4.31 2.68
C LEU A 44 -1.69 -3.18 3.19
N GLU A 45 -1.27 -1.95 2.95
CA GLU A 45 -2.01 -0.73 3.29
C GLU A 45 -2.53 0.00 2.04
N ALA A 46 -3.06 1.21 2.23
CA ALA A 46 -3.62 1.99 1.14
C ALA A 46 -2.57 2.48 0.12
N GLN A 47 -1.33 2.79 0.57
CA GLN A 47 -0.28 3.38 -0.27
C GLN A 47 1.05 2.63 -0.27
N CYS A 48 1.24 1.69 0.66
CA CYS A 48 2.45 0.87 0.77
C CYS A 48 2.14 -0.54 1.28
N CYS A 49 3.05 -1.49 1.08
CA CYS A 49 3.08 -2.75 1.84
C CYS A 49 4.36 -2.77 2.70
N HIS A 50 4.17 -3.14 3.97
CA HIS A 50 5.25 -3.47 4.89
C HIS A 50 5.54 -4.96 4.82
N LEU A 51 6.79 -5.29 4.51
CA LEU A 51 7.28 -6.65 4.34
C LEU A 51 8.24 -7.02 5.47
N LEU A 52 7.97 -8.15 6.12
CA LEU A 52 8.90 -8.85 6.98
C LEU A 52 9.42 -10.07 6.21
N LEU A 53 10.74 -10.11 6.04
CA LEU A 53 11.43 -11.05 5.17
C LEU A 53 12.56 -11.71 5.97
N GLU A 54 12.71 -13.02 5.87
CA GLU A 54 13.80 -13.77 6.53
C GLU A 54 15.16 -13.58 5.86
N SER A 55 15.17 -13.29 4.55
CA SER A 55 16.39 -13.16 3.76
C SER A 55 16.48 -11.82 3.04
N PRO A 56 17.67 -11.21 2.94
CA PRO A 56 17.89 -10.05 2.09
C PRO A 56 17.89 -10.48 0.61
N GLY A 57 17.47 -9.59 -0.28
CA GLY A 57 17.38 -9.87 -1.70
C GLY A 57 16.67 -8.77 -2.49
N ARG A 58 16.39 -9.06 -3.77
CA ARG A 58 15.60 -8.18 -4.63
C ARG A 58 14.17 -8.68 -4.69
N TYR A 59 13.25 -7.82 -4.30
CA TYR A 59 11.83 -8.12 -4.21
C TYR A 59 11.03 -7.14 -5.05
N ALA A 60 9.92 -7.62 -5.61
CA ALA A 60 8.96 -6.81 -6.33
C ALA A 60 7.55 -7.20 -5.90
N LEU A 61 6.73 -6.18 -5.63
CA LEU A 61 5.29 -6.35 -5.42
C LEU A 61 4.60 -6.25 -6.78
N VAL A 62 3.86 -7.28 -7.16
CA VAL A 62 3.19 -7.38 -8.47
C VAL A 62 1.69 -7.52 -8.24
N GLY A 63 0.91 -6.59 -8.80
CA GLY A 63 -0.54 -6.65 -8.78
C GLY A 63 -1.09 -7.18 -10.10
N GLU A 64 -1.91 -8.21 -10.04
CA GLU A 64 -2.70 -8.72 -11.16
C GLU A 64 -4.18 -8.36 -10.95
N PRO A 65 -4.85 -7.70 -11.92
CA PRO A 65 -6.25 -7.37 -11.79
C PRO A 65 -7.11 -8.63 -11.86
N LEU A 66 -8.03 -8.80 -10.91
CA LEU A 66 -9.02 -9.88 -10.89
C LEU A 66 -10.33 -9.47 -11.56
N SER A 67 -10.60 -8.17 -11.66
CA SER A 67 -11.81 -7.59 -12.24
C SER A 67 -11.49 -6.32 -13.04
N GLN A 68 -12.46 -5.86 -13.85
CA GLN A 68 -12.36 -4.56 -14.54
C GLN A 68 -12.54 -3.36 -13.58
N GLU A 69 -12.96 -3.62 -12.35
CA GLU A 69 -13.07 -2.64 -11.26
C GLU A 69 -11.73 -2.41 -10.55
N ALA A 70 -10.66 -3.12 -10.94
CA ALA A 70 -9.31 -2.86 -10.45
C ALA A 70 -8.89 -1.42 -10.75
N VAL A 71 -8.49 -0.68 -9.72
CA VAL A 71 -8.11 0.73 -9.86
C VAL A 71 -6.64 0.94 -9.51
N LYS A 72 -5.96 1.67 -10.40
CA LYS A 72 -4.60 2.16 -10.23
C LYS A 72 -4.63 3.66 -9.97
N ARG A 73 -3.98 4.11 -8.91
CA ARG A 73 -3.79 5.53 -8.57
C ARG A 73 -2.66 6.09 -9.42
N LEU A 74 -2.96 7.12 -10.19
CA LEU A 74 -2.00 7.92 -10.93
C LEU A 74 -1.82 9.28 -10.26
N ARG A 75 -0.62 9.83 -10.35
CA ARG A 75 -0.31 11.20 -9.95
C ARG A 75 -0.09 12.04 -11.21
N LEU A 76 -0.85 13.12 -11.29
CA LEU A 76 -0.83 14.09 -12.37
C LEU A 76 -0.04 15.31 -11.93
N ALA A 77 0.95 15.73 -12.71
CA ALA A 77 1.73 16.92 -12.41
C ALA A 77 1.93 17.76 -13.67
N VAL A 78 1.89 19.09 -13.51
CA VAL A 78 2.06 20.04 -14.61
C VAL A 78 3.28 20.89 -14.33
N PHE A 79 4.24 20.84 -15.24
CA PHE A 79 5.43 21.67 -15.22
C PHE A 79 5.40 22.67 -16.37
N GLY A 80 5.96 23.85 -16.11
CA GLY A 80 6.12 24.89 -17.11
C GLY A 80 7.55 25.40 -17.14
N SER A 81 8.05 25.71 -18.33
CA SER A 81 9.33 26.42 -18.51
C SER A 81 9.26 27.36 -19.71
N ALA A 82 10.04 28.45 -19.65
CA ALA A 82 10.35 29.20 -20.86
C ALA A 82 11.10 28.30 -21.86
N ASP A 83 10.93 28.56 -23.15
CA ASP A 83 11.72 27.90 -24.19
C ASP A 83 13.11 28.56 -24.26
N ASN A 84 14.17 27.75 -24.24
CA ASN A 84 15.55 28.24 -24.33
C ASN A 84 15.89 28.77 -25.73
N THR A 85 15.15 28.35 -26.75
CA THR A 85 15.37 28.70 -28.17
C THR A 85 14.49 29.84 -28.66
N ASN A 86 13.34 30.06 -28.01
CA ASN A 86 12.39 31.10 -28.37
C ASN A 86 12.02 31.94 -27.14
N PRO A 87 12.40 33.23 -27.07
CA PRO A 87 12.08 34.08 -25.91
C PRO A 87 10.57 34.29 -25.71
N LEU A 88 9.76 34.13 -26.77
CA LEU A 88 8.30 34.18 -26.71
C LEU A 88 7.67 32.82 -26.44
N GLY A 89 8.47 31.74 -26.48
CA GLY A 89 8.05 30.37 -26.28
C GLY A 89 7.92 29.99 -24.80
N TYR A 90 6.93 29.14 -24.52
CA TYR A 90 6.66 28.57 -23.23
C TYR A 90 6.22 27.12 -23.42
N SER A 91 6.78 26.18 -22.66
CA SER A 91 6.44 24.77 -22.78
C SER A 91 5.74 24.32 -21.51
N LEU A 92 4.52 23.81 -21.68
CA LEU A 92 3.77 23.09 -20.66
C LEU A 92 4.01 21.60 -20.84
N ARG A 93 4.34 20.90 -19.75
CA ARG A 93 4.57 19.46 -19.74
C ARG A 93 3.71 18.84 -18.66
N VAL A 94 2.83 17.93 -19.06
CA VAL A 94 1.92 17.23 -18.17
C VAL A 94 2.39 15.79 -18.04
N TYR A 95 2.64 15.38 -16.80
CA TYR A 95 3.10 14.04 -16.45
C TYR A 95 1.97 13.24 -15.81
N CYS A 96 1.87 11.98 -16.22
CA CYS A 96 1.01 10.97 -15.60
C CYS A 96 1.93 9.84 -15.13
N VAL A 97 2.11 9.71 -13.82
CA VAL A 97 2.98 8.67 -13.24
C VAL A 97 2.22 7.83 -12.24
N ASP A 98 2.77 6.68 -11.89
CA ASP A 98 2.27 5.87 -10.79
C ASP A 98 2.28 6.70 -9.51
N ASN A 99 1.22 6.62 -8.70
CA ASN A 99 1.12 7.39 -7.46
C ASN A 99 1.98 6.77 -6.35
N THR A 100 3.30 6.84 -6.53
CA THR A 100 4.33 6.49 -5.56
C THR A 100 5.26 7.69 -5.36
N PRO A 101 5.87 7.87 -4.17
CA PRO A 101 6.79 8.98 -3.93
C PRO A 101 7.97 9.00 -4.91
N TYR A 102 8.54 7.83 -5.19
CA TYR A 102 9.71 7.68 -6.05
C TYR A 102 9.43 8.08 -7.51
N ALA A 103 8.31 7.63 -8.08
CA ALA A 103 7.97 7.95 -9.47
C ALA A 103 7.78 9.45 -9.71
N PHE A 104 7.22 10.18 -8.74
CA PHE A 104 7.09 11.63 -8.83
C PHE A 104 8.43 12.36 -8.63
N GLN A 105 9.26 11.90 -7.69
CA GLN A 105 10.57 12.48 -7.43
C GLN A 105 11.49 12.39 -8.66
N GLU A 106 11.43 11.29 -9.42
CA GLU A 106 12.16 11.16 -10.69
C GLU A 106 11.73 12.22 -11.71
N VAL A 107 10.42 12.47 -11.86
CA VAL A 107 9.91 13.53 -12.74
C VAL A 107 10.35 14.91 -12.28
N GLU A 108 10.23 15.20 -10.97
CA GLU A 108 10.60 16.50 -10.42
C GLU A 108 12.08 16.79 -10.61
N SER A 109 12.95 15.81 -10.35
CA SER A 109 14.39 15.96 -10.56
C SER A 109 14.75 16.15 -12.04
N ALA A 110 14.11 15.40 -12.95
CA ALA A 110 14.31 15.55 -14.38
C ALA A 110 13.84 16.92 -14.88
N GLU A 111 12.71 17.43 -14.40
CA GLU A 111 12.19 18.75 -14.77
C GLU A 111 13.06 19.88 -14.22
N ARG A 112 13.59 19.74 -13.01
CA ARG A 112 14.54 20.72 -12.43
C ARG A 112 15.78 20.90 -13.33
N LEU A 113 16.30 19.82 -13.91
CA LEU A 113 17.41 19.86 -14.87
C LEU A 113 17.04 20.56 -16.18
N ARG A 114 15.76 20.55 -16.56
CA ARG A 114 15.23 21.19 -17.77
C ARG A 114 14.74 22.62 -17.52
N GLY A 115 14.90 23.15 -16.31
CA GLY A 115 14.38 24.46 -15.92
C GLY A 115 12.86 24.50 -15.73
N GLY A 116 12.22 23.34 -15.63
CA GLY A 116 10.81 23.16 -15.33
C GLY A 116 10.47 23.59 -13.90
N ARG A 117 9.32 24.25 -13.76
CA ARG A 117 8.73 24.60 -12.46
C ARG A 117 7.35 23.96 -12.37
N LEU A 118 7.07 23.37 -11.21
CA LEU A 118 5.73 22.85 -10.91
C LEU A 118 4.75 24.03 -10.84
N LEU A 119 3.67 23.96 -11.62
CA LEU A 119 2.70 25.05 -11.74
C LEU A 119 1.54 24.93 -10.75
N GLU A 120 1.14 23.70 -10.42
CA GLU A 120 0.07 23.39 -9.47
C GLU A 120 0.45 22.18 -8.61
N GLU A 121 -0.20 22.02 -7.46
CA GLU A 121 -0.07 20.81 -6.65
C GLU A 121 -0.49 19.56 -7.45
N PRO A 122 0.27 18.46 -7.37
CA PRO A 122 -0.06 17.25 -8.12
C PRO A 122 -1.41 16.66 -7.69
N LYS A 123 -2.24 16.29 -8.66
CA LYS A 123 -3.58 15.73 -8.43
C LYS A 123 -3.56 14.21 -8.59
N THR A 124 -4.35 13.50 -7.78
CA THR A 124 -4.51 12.05 -7.90
C THR A 124 -5.67 11.73 -8.84
N LEU A 125 -5.44 10.83 -9.80
CA LEU A 125 -6.46 10.30 -10.70
C LEU A 125 -6.60 8.79 -10.49
N LEU A 126 -7.83 8.31 -10.40
CA LEU A 126 -8.16 6.90 -10.33
C LEU A 126 -8.35 6.34 -11.75
N PHE A 127 -7.49 5.41 -12.15
CA PHE A 127 -7.49 4.80 -13.48
C PHE A 127 -7.95 3.35 -13.39
N ARG A 128 -9.07 3.02 -14.03
CA ARG A 128 -9.69 1.69 -13.95
C ARG A 128 -9.10 0.71 -14.95
N GLY A 129 -9.12 -0.57 -14.60
CA GLY A 129 -8.71 -1.72 -15.40
C GLY A 129 -9.67 -2.09 -16.54
N ASN A 130 -10.47 -1.14 -17.04
CA ASN A 130 -11.55 -1.35 -18.00
C ASN A 130 -11.12 -1.21 -19.48
N SER A 131 -9.82 -1.28 -19.77
CA SER A 131 -9.23 -1.21 -21.12
C SER A 131 -9.41 0.12 -21.87
N PHE A 132 -9.95 1.16 -21.24
CA PHE A 132 -10.09 2.46 -21.88
C PHE A 132 -8.82 3.31 -21.79
N SER A 133 -8.56 4.06 -22.87
CA SER A 133 -7.45 5.01 -22.98
C SER A 133 -7.59 6.19 -22.01
N LEU A 134 -6.44 6.78 -21.67
CA LEU A 134 -6.36 8.04 -20.96
C LEU A 134 -6.28 9.19 -21.96
N GLN A 135 -7.19 10.15 -21.86
CA GLN A 135 -7.21 11.34 -22.67
C GLN A 135 -6.78 12.56 -21.85
N LEU A 136 -5.89 13.34 -22.44
CA LEU A 136 -5.36 14.56 -21.88
C LEU A 136 -5.61 15.70 -22.85
N SER A 137 -6.19 16.79 -22.37
CA SER A 137 -6.47 17.96 -23.21
C SER A 137 -6.16 19.27 -22.52
N ILE A 138 -5.82 20.27 -23.33
CA ILE A 138 -5.65 21.66 -22.92
C ILE A 138 -6.75 22.50 -23.57
N GLN A 139 -7.41 23.32 -22.76
CA GLN A 139 -8.58 24.12 -23.12
C GLN A 139 -8.38 25.56 -22.65
N ASP A 140 -9.26 26.45 -23.10
CA ASP A 140 -9.33 27.85 -22.64
C ASP A 140 -8.04 28.66 -22.85
N ILE A 141 -7.23 28.31 -23.85
CA ILE A 141 -6.01 29.06 -24.19
C ILE A 141 -6.42 30.41 -24.81
N PRO A 142 -5.89 31.56 -24.33
CA PRO A 142 -6.27 32.87 -24.85
C PRO A 142 -5.73 33.07 -26.27
N GLN A 143 -6.52 32.71 -27.27
CA GLN A 143 -6.12 32.65 -28.68
C GLN A 143 -5.65 33.99 -29.27
N PHE A 144 -5.99 35.12 -28.64
CA PHE A 144 -5.52 36.45 -29.06
C PHE A 144 -4.12 36.79 -28.54
N LEU A 145 -3.65 36.09 -27.49
CA LEU A 145 -2.37 36.37 -26.83
C LEU A 145 -1.34 35.25 -27.05
N TRP A 146 -1.83 34.02 -27.24
CA TRP A 146 -1.04 32.81 -27.30
C TRP A 146 -1.46 31.94 -28.48
N SER A 147 -0.45 31.35 -29.13
CA SER A 147 -0.61 30.25 -30.09
C SER A 147 -0.11 28.95 -29.47
N ILE A 148 -0.67 27.81 -29.90
CA ILE A 148 -0.30 26.48 -29.41
C ILE A 148 0.17 25.58 -30.55
N LYS A 149 1.23 24.80 -30.30
CA LYS A 149 1.81 23.78 -31.16
C LYS A 149 2.06 22.51 -30.32
N PRO A 150 1.67 21.31 -30.80
CA PRO A 150 0.85 21.07 -31.98
C PRO A 150 -0.57 21.62 -31.83
N PHE A 151 -1.28 21.81 -32.95
CA PHE A 151 -2.69 22.23 -32.94
C PHE A 151 -3.61 21.19 -32.29
N THR A 152 -3.14 19.96 -32.14
CA THR A 152 -3.81 18.91 -31.38
C THR A 152 -3.73 19.25 -29.89
N THR A 153 -4.77 19.90 -29.39
CA THR A 153 -4.95 20.21 -27.96
C THR A 153 -5.39 19.00 -27.13
N CYS A 154 -5.49 17.82 -27.76
CA CYS A 154 -5.88 16.58 -27.15
C CYS A 154 -4.87 15.49 -27.52
N GLN A 155 -4.36 14.78 -26.52
CA GLN A 155 -3.48 13.64 -26.65
C GLN A 155 -4.10 12.45 -25.93
N GLU A 156 -4.01 11.27 -26.54
CA GLU A 156 -4.51 10.02 -25.97
C GLU A 156 -3.36 9.05 -25.72
N PHE A 157 -3.37 8.40 -24.56
CA PHE A 157 -2.48 7.30 -24.20
C PHE A 157 -3.30 6.03 -24.10
N SER A 158 -2.82 4.95 -24.74
CA SER A 158 -3.54 3.68 -24.72
C SER A 158 -3.58 3.10 -23.31
N PHE A 159 -4.59 2.27 -23.03
CA PHE A 159 -4.71 1.59 -21.75
C PHE A 159 -3.41 0.88 -21.34
N SER A 160 -2.80 0.11 -22.24
CA SER A 160 -1.58 -0.64 -21.94
C SER A 160 -0.40 0.26 -21.59
N GLN A 161 -0.30 1.46 -22.17
CA GLN A 161 0.75 2.42 -21.82
C GLN A 161 0.61 2.97 -20.40
N VAL A 162 -0.62 3.12 -19.92
CA VAL A 162 -0.92 3.68 -18.59
C VAL A 162 -0.94 2.58 -17.51
N TRP A 163 -1.49 1.43 -17.87
CA TRP A 163 -1.69 0.30 -16.98
C TRP A 163 -0.36 -0.39 -16.65
N ALA A 164 0.45 -0.70 -17.66
CA ALA A 164 1.78 -1.26 -17.45
C ALA A 164 2.67 -0.24 -16.73
N SER A 165 3.31 -0.65 -15.64
CA SER A 165 4.33 0.16 -14.96
C SER A 165 5.50 0.36 -15.92
N ASN A 166 5.52 1.50 -16.61
CA ASN A 166 6.56 1.82 -17.58
C ASN A 166 7.81 2.34 -16.89
N GLN A 167 8.97 1.96 -17.44
CA GLN A 167 10.29 2.49 -17.03
C GLN A 167 10.46 3.99 -17.32
N ARG A 168 9.50 4.60 -18.04
CA ARG A 168 9.51 6.03 -18.37
C ARG A 168 8.17 6.65 -17.99
N PRO A 169 8.17 7.83 -17.36
CA PRO A 169 6.95 8.53 -17.00
C PRO A 169 6.19 8.94 -18.27
N LEU A 170 4.88 8.73 -18.29
CA LEU A 170 4.05 9.20 -19.40
C LEU A 170 4.00 10.71 -19.37
N GLN A 171 4.31 11.34 -20.51
CA GLN A 171 4.33 12.80 -20.62
C GLN A 171 3.64 13.26 -21.91
N CYS A 172 2.95 14.39 -21.80
CA CYS A 172 2.45 15.20 -22.91
C CYS A 172 3.12 16.57 -22.81
N ALA A 173 3.54 17.15 -23.94
CA ALA A 173 4.09 18.50 -23.99
C ALA A 173 3.31 19.37 -24.97
N PHE A 174 2.94 20.57 -24.52
CA PHE A 174 2.34 21.62 -25.33
C PHE A 174 3.31 22.79 -25.43
N SER A 175 3.66 23.17 -26.66
CA SER A 175 4.48 24.34 -26.92
C SER A 175 3.56 25.53 -27.19
N LEU A 176 3.67 26.55 -26.36
CA LEU A 176 2.92 27.79 -26.45
C LEU A 176 3.84 28.91 -26.90
N GLU A 177 3.33 29.82 -27.72
CA GLU A 177 4.11 30.95 -28.23
C GLU A 177 3.28 32.23 -28.16
N ARG A 178 3.84 33.25 -27.51
CA ARG A 178 3.21 34.57 -27.33
C ARG A 178 3.28 35.37 -28.62
N TYR A 179 2.22 36.12 -28.93
CA TYR A 179 2.25 37.09 -30.03
C TYR A 179 3.04 38.36 -29.67
N SER A 180 3.15 38.70 -28.39
CA SER A 180 3.84 39.90 -27.91
C SER A 180 4.49 39.64 -26.55
N PRO A 181 5.68 40.24 -26.28
CA PRO A 181 6.32 40.17 -24.95
C PRO A 181 5.51 40.86 -23.85
N ALA A 182 4.53 41.71 -24.19
CA ALA A 182 3.63 42.32 -23.22
C ALA A 182 2.69 41.29 -22.55
N SER A 183 2.47 40.14 -23.19
CA SER A 183 1.67 39.04 -22.64
C SER A 183 2.48 38.24 -21.62
N SER A 184 2.27 38.50 -20.33
CA SER A 184 2.92 37.78 -19.23
C SER A 184 2.04 36.70 -18.58
N GLN A 185 0.73 36.75 -18.82
CA GLN A 185 -0.24 35.86 -18.20
C GLN A 185 -0.71 34.76 -19.16
N LEU A 186 -0.70 33.52 -18.68
CA LEU A 186 -1.28 32.35 -19.34
C LEU A 186 -2.33 31.76 -18.40
N SER A 187 -3.56 31.66 -18.88
CA SER A 187 -4.64 30.94 -18.19
C SER A 187 -5.14 29.88 -19.16
N CYS A 188 -5.12 28.63 -18.75
CA CYS A 188 -5.64 27.51 -19.54
C CYS A 188 -6.14 26.42 -18.60
N LYS A 189 -7.03 25.57 -19.10
CA LYS A 189 -7.57 24.43 -18.35
C LYS A 189 -6.96 23.14 -18.87
N ILE A 190 -6.29 22.39 -18.01
CA ILE A 190 -5.80 21.05 -18.32
C ILE A 190 -6.80 20.02 -17.79
N SER A 191 -7.30 19.17 -18.69
CA SER A 191 -8.26 18.11 -18.36
C SER A 191 -7.65 16.76 -18.67
N VAL A 192 -7.58 15.89 -17.66
CA VAL A 192 -7.15 14.49 -17.79
C VAL A 192 -8.30 13.59 -17.38
N ARG A 193 -8.70 12.66 -18.25
CA ARG A 193 -9.81 11.74 -18.00
C ARG A 193 -9.57 10.39 -18.67
N GLN A 194 -10.11 9.33 -18.09
CA GLN A 194 -10.22 8.05 -18.78
C GLN A 194 -11.45 8.08 -19.71
N CYS A 195 -11.30 7.65 -20.95
CA CYS A 195 -12.37 7.66 -21.94
C CYS A 195 -13.41 6.58 -21.61
N GLU A 196 -14.44 6.91 -20.83
CA GLU A 196 -15.58 6.00 -20.68
C GLU A 196 -16.37 5.99 -21.99
N LYS A 197 -16.76 4.80 -22.48
CA LYS A 197 -17.82 4.75 -23.50
C LYS A 197 -19.10 5.24 -22.84
N GLU A 198 -19.74 6.23 -23.46
CA GLU A 198 -21.10 6.65 -23.13
C GLU A 198 -22.02 5.43 -23.22
N VAL A 199 -22.32 4.81 -22.07
CA VAL A 199 -23.54 4.03 -21.93
C VAL A 199 -24.62 5.06 -21.66
N VAL A 200 -25.60 5.15 -22.56
CA VAL A 200 -26.78 6.01 -22.50
C VAL A 200 -27.25 6.18 -21.04
N PRO A 201 -27.46 7.42 -20.54
CA PRO A 201 -27.68 7.65 -19.12
C PRO A 201 -29.03 7.06 -18.70
N PHE A 202 -29.01 5.88 -18.09
CA PHE A 202 -30.06 5.48 -17.16
C PHE A 202 -29.72 6.10 -15.81
N PHE A 203 -30.57 7.01 -15.36
CA PHE A 203 -30.49 7.57 -14.02
C PHE A 203 -30.44 6.45 -12.98
N THR A 204 -29.32 6.31 -12.28
CA THR A 204 -29.29 5.68 -10.97
C THR A 204 -28.70 6.66 -9.98
N GLN A 205 -29.60 7.40 -9.33
CA GLN A 205 -29.30 7.96 -8.03
C GLN A 205 -28.86 6.80 -7.12
N SER A 206 -27.63 6.88 -6.62
CA SER A 206 -27.24 6.14 -5.42
C SER A 206 -26.75 7.17 -4.42
N ASN A 207 -27.65 7.50 -3.48
CA ASN A 207 -27.31 8.16 -2.24
C ASN A 207 -26.30 7.27 -1.50
N CYS A 208 -25.05 7.73 -1.32
CA CYS A 208 -24.20 7.17 -0.28
C CYS A 208 -24.54 7.87 1.04
N THR A 209 -25.41 7.25 1.83
CA THR A 209 -25.57 7.62 3.25
C THR A 209 -25.33 6.35 4.07
N THR A 210 -24.12 6.20 4.60
CA THR A 210 -23.83 5.30 5.73
C THR A 210 -22.64 5.90 6.49
N THR A 211 -22.88 6.77 7.48
CA THR A 211 -22.87 6.45 8.92
C THR A 211 -21.83 5.43 9.35
N SER A 212 -20.80 5.91 10.05
CA SER A 212 -20.44 5.50 11.41
C SER A 212 -19.00 5.92 11.66
N GLN A 213 -18.84 7.08 12.29
CA GLN A 213 -17.62 7.36 13.03
C GLN A 213 -17.57 6.38 14.21
N THR A 214 -16.70 5.38 14.10
CA THR A 214 -16.09 4.72 15.26
C THR A 214 -14.58 4.89 15.10
N GLY A 215 -14.04 5.86 15.84
CA GLY A 215 -12.60 6.09 15.89
C GLY A 215 -11.88 4.81 16.31
N SER A 216 -10.72 4.54 15.72
CA SER A 216 -9.83 3.51 16.22
C SER A 216 -8.41 3.76 15.72
N ARG A 217 -7.63 4.48 16.54
CA ARG A 217 -6.16 4.36 16.60
C ARG A 217 -5.79 2.99 17.20
N ALA A 218 -6.32 1.93 16.59
CA ALA A 218 -6.07 0.56 17.03
C ALA A 218 -5.28 -0.11 15.92
N PHE A 219 -4.06 -0.52 16.27
CA PHE A 219 -3.20 -1.34 15.44
C PHE A 219 -3.96 -2.62 15.03
N LYS A 220 -4.42 -2.67 13.79
CA LYS A 220 -5.07 -3.86 13.23
C LYS A 220 -3.95 -4.74 12.69
N ILE A 221 -3.61 -5.82 13.41
CA ILE A 221 -2.84 -6.95 12.85
C ILE A 221 -3.86 -7.94 12.28
N PRO A 222 -3.98 -8.13 10.96
CA PRO A 222 -4.83 -9.18 10.43
C PRO A 222 -4.05 -10.47 10.14
N LEU A 223 -4.65 -11.56 10.64
CA LEU A 223 -4.82 -12.94 10.16
C LEU A 223 -3.66 -13.94 10.05
N ASN A 224 -2.39 -13.58 9.86
CA ASN A 224 -1.33 -14.61 9.79
C ASN A 224 -0.63 -14.82 11.14
N LEU A 225 -1.38 -15.30 12.14
CA LEU A 225 -0.86 -15.65 13.48
C LEU A 225 0.22 -16.74 13.42
N CYS A 226 0.15 -17.62 12.42
CA CYS A 226 1.11 -18.69 12.17
C CYS A 226 2.52 -18.14 11.92
N TYR A 227 2.66 -17.05 11.16
CA TYR A 227 3.95 -16.40 10.95
C TYR A 227 4.58 -15.91 12.26
N PHE A 228 3.81 -15.19 13.07
CA PHE A 228 4.31 -14.61 14.33
C PHE A 228 4.63 -15.68 15.37
N ALA A 229 3.83 -16.74 15.44
CA ALA A 229 4.05 -17.86 16.37
C ALA A 229 5.35 -18.63 16.07
N GLY A 230 5.85 -18.59 14.84
CA GLY A 230 7.11 -19.22 14.44
C GLY A 230 8.37 -18.39 14.73
N GLN A 231 8.22 -17.13 15.19
CA GLN A 231 9.36 -16.23 15.43
C GLN A 231 9.96 -16.44 16.82
N GLU A 232 11.28 -16.23 16.96
CA GLU A 232 11.98 -16.31 18.26
C GLU A 232 11.38 -15.35 19.31
N SER A 233 10.90 -14.18 18.88
CA SER A 233 10.16 -13.23 19.70
C SER A 233 9.03 -12.60 18.89
N PRO A 234 7.79 -13.08 19.03
CA PRO A 234 6.63 -12.52 18.34
C PRO A 234 6.43 -11.02 18.64
N SER A 235 6.67 -10.61 19.89
CA SER A 235 6.54 -9.23 20.33
C SER A 235 7.53 -8.30 19.63
N ALA A 236 8.79 -8.69 19.48
CA ALA A 236 9.81 -7.87 18.81
C ALA A 236 9.45 -7.60 17.35
N VAL A 237 8.99 -8.62 16.64
CA VAL A 237 8.60 -8.52 15.22
C VAL A 237 7.40 -7.59 15.04
N ILE A 238 6.45 -7.64 15.97
CA ILE A 238 5.28 -6.75 15.96
C ILE A 238 5.68 -5.29 16.22
N LEU A 239 6.61 -5.05 17.15
CA LEU A 239 7.15 -3.71 17.39
C LEU A 239 7.82 -3.15 16.13
N SER A 240 8.65 -3.95 15.45
CA SER A 240 9.31 -3.51 14.20
C SER A 240 8.31 -3.19 13.08
N LEU A 241 7.22 -3.94 12.97
CA LEU A 241 6.15 -3.67 12.02
C LEU A 241 5.41 -2.37 12.36
N TRP A 242 5.10 -2.17 13.65
CA TRP A 242 4.47 -0.94 14.12
C TRP A 242 5.35 0.29 13.87
N GLU A 243 6.65 0.19 14.14
CA GLU A 243 7.64 1.24 13.85
C GLU A 243 7.67 1.59 12.35
N ALA A 244 7.60 0.57 11.48
CA ALA A 244 7.58 0.78 10.04
C ALA A 244 6.30 1.48 9.55
N GLN A 245 5.14 1.21 10.17
CA GLN A 245 3.88 1.89 9.88
C GLN A 245 3.86 3.34 10.39
N HIS A 246 4.49 3.60 11.54
CA HIS A 246 4.41 4.88 12.25
C HIS A 246 5.70 5.70 12.13
N GLN A 247 6.47 5.47 11.06
CA GLN A 247 7.77 6.09 10.82
C GLN A 247 7.71 7.63 10.83
N ASP A 248 6.53 8.19 10.58
CA ASP A 248 6.27 9.65 10.55
C ASP A 248 5.37 10.17 11.70
N THR A 249 4.74 9.30 12.52
CA THR A 249 3.63 9.70 13.42
C THR A 249 3.89 9.51 14.92
N GLY A 250 4.84 8.66 15.34
CA GLY A 250 5.28 8.55 16.74
C GLY A 250 4.18 8.26 17.79
N ASP A 251 3.07 7.63 17.40
CA ASP A 251 1.86 7.48 18.24
C ASP A 251 1.93 6.29 19.22
N LEU A 252 2.64 6.46 20.34
CA LEU A 252 2.86 5.42 21.37
C LEU A 252 1.57 4.76 21.93
N ASP A 253 0.41 5.43 21.85
CA ASP A 253 -0.87 4.89 22.35
C ASP A 253 -1.39 3.71 21.50
N SER A 254 -1.10 3.73 20.19
CA SER A 254 -1.43 2.62 19.28
C SER A 254 -0.58 1.38 19.58
N LEU A 255 0.65 1.57 20.07
CA LEU A 255 1.57 0.49 20.46
C LEU A 255 1.12 -0.24 21.73
N ALA A 256 0.67 0.50 22.74
CA ALA A 256 0.17 -0.06 23.99
C ALA A 256 -1.04 -0.99 23.74
N SER A 257 -1.93 -0.58 22.85
CA SER A 257 -3.10 -1.36 22.44
C SER A 257 -2.73 -2.68 21.74
N ALA A 258 -1.69 -2.66 20.89
CA ALA A 258 -1.18 -3.85 20.20
C ALA A 258 -0.61 -4.89 21.17
N LEU A 259 0.18 -4.44 22.16
CA LEU A 259 0.78 -5.31 23.16
C LEU A 259 -0.26 -5.96 24.07
N GLU A 260 -1.36 -5.27 24.34
CA GLU A 260 -2.46 -5.80 25.15
C GLU A 260 -3.23 -6.94 24.45
N GLU A 261 -3.42 -6.86 23.13
CA GLU A 261 -4.05 -7.92 22.33
C GLU A 261 -3.19 -9.20 22.31
N ILE A 262 -1.87 -9.07 22.19
CA ILE A 262 -0.94 -10.21 22.14
C ILE A 262 -0.83 -10.89 23.52
N SER A 263 -0.92 -10.10 24.60
CA SER A 263 -0.95 -10.62 25.98
C SER A 263 -2.19 -11.47 26.24
N LYS A 264 -3.35 -11.08 25.70
CA LYS A 264 -4.60 -11.85 25.80
C LYS A 264 -4.47 -13.22 25.13
N VAL A 265 -3.75 -13.33 24.01
CA VAL A 265 -3.53 -14.60 23.31
C VAL A 265 -2.64 -15.56 24.12
N HIS A 266 -1.56 -15.07 24.75
CA HIS A 266 -0.68 -15.90 25.61
C HIS A 266 -1.35 -16.39 26.90
N SER A 267 -2.36 -15.66 27.40
CA SER A 267 -3.12 -16.09 28.58
C SER A 267 -4.09 -17.24 28.30
N SER A 268 -4.51 -17.44 27.04
CA SER A 268 -5.47 -18.49 26.69
C SER A 268 -4.85 -19.87 26.43
N THR A 269 -3.55 -19.93 26.12
CA THR A 269 -2.80 -21.19 25.93
C THR A 269 -2.38 -21.87 27.24
N HIS A 270 -2.48 -21.19 28.38
CA HIS A 270 -2.15 -21.79 29.69
C HIS A 270 -3.34 -22.38 30.47
N SER A 271 -4.58 -22.26 29.97
CA SER A 271 -5.78 -22.76 30.67
C SER A 271 -6.32 -24.13 30.20
N THR A 272 -5.66 -24.82 29.27
CA THR A 272 -6.19 -26.08 28.69
C THR A 272 -5.25 -27.29 28.84
N SER A 273 -4.36 -27.32 29.84
CA SER A 273 -3.63 -28.53 30.20
C SER A 273 -3.82 -28.91 31.67
N SER A 274 -5.04 -29.33 32.00
CA SER A 274 -5.30 -30.18 33.17
C SER A 274 -6.69 -30.81 33.09
N ARG A 275 -6.85 -31.82 32.22
CA ARG A 275 -7.83 -32.89 32.43
C ARG A 275 -7.14 -34.23 32.18
N THR A 276 -6.50 -34.70 33.25
CA THR A 276 -6.00 -36.07 33.37
C THR A 276 -7.16 -37.05 33.31
N THR A 277 -6.97 -38.04 32.46
CA THR A 277 -7.73 -39.28 32.27
C THR A 277 -8.03 -39.99 33.59
N THR A 278 -9.30 -40.32 33.87
CA THR A 278 -9.65 -41.41 34.80
C THR A 278 -10.87 -42.17 34.30
N LEU A 279 -10.63 -43.43 33.96
CA LEU A 279 -11.60 -44.49 33.73
C LEU A 279 -12.48 -44.71 34.98
N THR A 280 -13.79 -44.66 34.81
CA THR A 280 -14.76 -45.12 35.82
C THR A 280 -15.04 -46.61 35.60
N THR A 281 -14.46 -47.45 36.46
CA THR A 281 -14.92 -48.82 36.71
C THR A 281 -15.47 -48.89 38.15
N THR A 282 -16.65 -49.50 38.23
CA THR A 282 -17.48 -49.88 39.38
C THR A 282 -16.76 -50.37 40.63
N GLY A 283 -17.29 -50.08 41.83
CA GLY A 283 -16.98 -50.88 43.03
C GLY A 283 -17.24 -50.23 44.39
N THR A 284 -18.47 -50.34 44.84
CA THR A 284 -18.96 -50.53 46.22
C THR A 284 -18.01 -50.32 47.42
N THR A 285 -18.36 -49.35 48.25
CA THR A 285 -17.87 -49.11 49.62
C THR A 285 -18.01 -50.32 50.53
N THR A 286 -16.91 -50.79 51.12
CA THR A 286 -16.93 -51.49 52.41
C THR A 286 -15.87 -50.91 53.36
N ARG A 287 -16.32 -50.80 54.61
CA ARG A 287 -15.73 -50.12 55.75
C ARG A 287 -14.65 -51.01 56.41
N THR A 288 -13.77 -50.36 57.17
CA THR A 288 -13.12 -50.81 58.43
C THR A 288 -11.65 -51.22 58.35
N THR A 289 -10.84 -50.57 59.20
CA THR A 289 -9.70 -51.03 60.05
C THR A 289 -8.58 -49.97 60.04
N ALA A 290 -8.33 -49.26 61.14
CA ALA A 290 -7.61 -49.64 62.37
C ALA A 290 -6.13 -49.20 62.32
N THR A 291 -5.86 -48.11 63.04
CA THR A 291 -4.80 -47.93 64.05
C THR A 291 -3.35 -48.42 63.84
N LEU A 292 -2.45 -47.48 64.18
CA LEU A 292 -1.18 -47.62 64.91
C LEU A 292 0.08 -48.08 64.15
N GLY A 293 1.12 -47.24 64.23
CA GLY A 293 2.49 -47.63 63.86
C GLY A 293 3.47 -46.46 63.77
N ARG A 294 3.78 -45.85 64.92
CA ARG A 294 4.84 -44.83 65.14
C ARG A 294 6.23 -45.48 65.11
N SER A 295 7.22 -44.86 64.46
CA SER A 295 8.67 -44.94 64.75
C SER A 295 9.39 -43.90 63.85
N THR A 296 9.70 -42.70 64.34
CA THR A 296 11.02 -42.23 64.83
C THR A 296 12.10 -42.19 63.74
N GLU A 297 12.28 -41.00 63.16
CA GLU A 297 13.50 -40.55 62.50
C GLU A 297 14.40 -39.90 63.57
N GLU A 298 15.64 -40.37 63.69
CA GLU A 298 16.77 -39.62 64.26
C GLU A 298 17.61 -39.12 63.09
N LEU A 299 17.78 -37.81 63.02
CA LEU A 299 18.74 -37.07 62.21
C LEU A 299 19.70 -36.38 63.16
N ASP A 300 20.93 -36.17 62.67
CA ASP A 300 22.02 -35.31 63.18
C ASP A 300 23.29 -36.14 63.46
N THR A 301 24.51 -35.77 63.07
CA THR A 301 25.08 -34.59 62.40
C THR A 301 26.57 -34.89 62.10
N GLU A 302 27.26 -33.93 61.48
CA GLU A 302 28.71 -33.69 61.38
C GLU A 302 29.36 -34.09 60.04
N PHE A 303 29.50 -33.13 59.11
CA PHE A 303 30.49 -32.03 59.01
C PHE A 303 31.96 -32.48 59.00
N THR A 304 32.59 -32.25 57.85
CA THR A 304 33.96 -31.70 57.75
C THR A 304 33.96 -30.68 56.63
#